data_AF-A0A4R4IC60-F1
#
_entry.id   AF-A0A4R4IC60-F1
#
_cell.length_a   1.000
_cell.length_b   1.000
_cell.length_c   1.000
_cell.angle_alpha   90.00
_cell.angle_beta   90.00
_cell.angle_gamma   90.00
#
_symmetry.space_group_name_H-M   'P 1'
#
loop_
_entity.id
_entity.type
_entity.pdbx_description
1 polymer ?
#
loop_
_entity_poly.entity_id
_entity_poly.type
_entity_poly.pdbx_seq_one_letter_code
_entity_poly.pdbx_strand_id
1 'polypeptide(L)'
;MEHAGNPGGAGDPARHRAGADARTASHLRGLVRADRAPARWLAQERRDPARRIRHLHRRCLPRARRRGFHAWHPGIRCGCSGAAEGGSCMTQPALPGPDAAPLLSIVVLVYNTAPFLRECLDSLLEQDYRNIEVIAIDDASSDDSLAICREYEARHPNFRCISKHNEGGAVSGNLGVSLARGRYVALVDSDDVVTGDGYRLLMEQAVQADADIVIGRAARLQDGKLSSVAFLYEPYVWSRRRSFDSVDGFPDVIHDCFYWNKVFRTDFLRENGLGMVPGLLYADRPFVHRAYWYSQRTVIIPDLVYHWRRRPEGAIASISQNIRQADNFIDRIRSMKLEWHDFDDVPAAAGYRRAIAVANLQRALHAAPGIVASPSFRKVFIAQMQELLALYGELDCRALGARRCLYLELIRRGEVEALCFLLGVTSERGWIAEIEGACYWKQPFLDNPEIALPRSAMRLEFPNIGFFRLRDISLDEDSLDLTLDLHDRIMAGCQVWFELHAIQGEGSWAFQPEGRTAEHRWRYRLDMRAPDWKPGNLYGLVLHYRTADGIHGRYRIGPAMVPPGWPASLPLRSSLGSLLFSAEAGGMGLAVN
;
A
#
# COMPACT_ATOMS: atom_id res chain seq x y z
N MET A 1 53.39 47.67 33.74
CA MET A 1 54.06 48.26 32.59
C MET A 1 53.01 48.67 31.57
N GLU A 2 52.82 49.99 31.52
CA GLU A 2 52.22 50.89 30.52
C GLU A 2 51.89 50.31 29.11
N HIS A 3 50.66 50.52 28.63
CA HIS A 3 50.23 51.48 27.56
C HIS A 3 50.27 50.83 26.16
N ALA A 4 49.40 51.10 25.17
CA ALA A 4 48.09 51.74 24.99
C ALA A 4 47.76 51.55 23.49
N GLY A 5 46.47 51.56 23.09
CA GLY A 5 46.08 51.77 21.68
C GLY A 5 44.85 50.99 21.21
N ASN A 6 43.71 51.68 21.18
CA ASN A 6 42.40 51.24 20.65
C ASN A 6 42.14 51.96 19.28
N PRO A 7 40.96 51.88 18.64
CA PRO A 7 40.51 50.95 17.59
C PRO A 7 40.18 51.63 16.24
N GLY A 8 39.78 50.84 15.23
CA GLY A 8 39.11 51.36 14.02
C GLY A 8 38.21 50.29 13.38
N GLY A 9 36.89 50.56 13.34
CA GLY A 9 35.87 49.65 12.82
C GLY A 9 35.78 49.57 11.29
N ALA A 10 35.00 48.61 10.81
CA ALA A 10 34.54 48.54 9.44
C ALA A 10 33.11 47.99 9.42
N GLY A 11 32.19 48.81 8.90
CA GLY A 11 30.82 48.44 8.59
C GLY A 11 30.70 47.79 7.21
N ASP A 12 29.53 47.17 7.02
CA ASP A 12 28.94 46.70 5.76
C ASP A 12 28.97 47.78 4.65
N PRO A 13 29.08 47.41 3.37
CA PRO A 13 27.84 47.49 2.58
C PRO A 13 27.67 46.44 1.46
N ALA A 14 26.39 46.08 1.29
CA ALA A 14 25.80 45.56 0.07
C ALA A 14 25.79 46.55 -1.13
N ARG A 15 25.66 45.96 -2.33
CA ARG A 15 25.10 46.45 -3.62
C ARG A 15 26.12 46.54 -4.77
N HIS A 16 25.91 45.72 -5.80
CA HIS A 16 25.81 46.20 -7.18
C HIS A 16 24.93 45.28 -8.04
N ARG A 17 23.99 45.90 -8.76
CA ARG A 17 23.10 45.33 -9.77
C ARG A 17 23.59 45.70 -11.18
N ALA A 18 23.14 44.88 -12.13
CA ALA A 18 22.71 45.19 -13.51
C ALA A 18 23.73 45.02 -14.66
N GLY A 19 23.24 44.34 -15.71
CA GLY A 19 23.85 44.31 -17.04
C GLY A 19 23.41 43.09 -17.85
N ALA A 20 22.18 43.11 -18.37
CA ALA A 20 21.71 42.17 -19.38
C ALA A 20 22.32 42.51 -20.74
N ASP A 21 22.66 41.51 -21.55
CA ASP A 21 22.75 41.71 -22.99
C ASP A 21 22.37 40.45 -23.78
N ALA A 22 21.50 40.68 -24.75
CA ALA A 22 20.98 39.72 -25.69
C ALA A 22 21.80 39.79 -26.98
N ARG A 23 22.35 38.66 -27.44
CA ARG A 23 22.59 38.31 -28.86
C ARG A 23 23.54 37.11 -28.96
N THR A 24 23.01 35.93 -29.29
CA THR A 24 23.58 35.03 -30.32
C THR A 24 22.62 33.87 -30.58
N ALA A 25 21.66 34.14 -31.45
CA ALA A 25 20.94 33.09 -32.17
C ALA A 25 21.70 32.81 -33.48
N SER A 26 22.13 31.57 -33.65
CA SER A 26 22.18 30.79 -34.88
C SER A 26 23.39 29.86 -34.81
N HIS A 27 23.12 28.56 -34.83
CA HIS A 27 23.84 27.49 -35.53
C HIS A 27 23.33 26.17 -34.91
N LEU A 28 23.12 25.17 -35.77
CA LEU A 28 22.44 23.88 -35.54
C LEU A 28 20.98 23.81 -36.03
N ARG A 29 20.82 23.97 -37.34
CA ARG A 29 19.80 23.23 -38.10
C ARG A 29 20.48 22.00 -38.71
N GLY A 30 20.06 20.80 -38.31
CA GLY A 30 20.46 19.57 -38.97
C GLY A 30 20.07 18.32 -38.17
N LEU A 31 19.10 17.57 -38.71
CA LEU A 31 18.72 16.19 -38.36
C LEU A 31 17.87 15.97 -37.10
N VAL A 32 16.55 16.14 -37.22
CA VAL A 32 15.54 15.17 -36.74
C VAL A 32 14.29 15.28 -37.64
N ARG A 33 14.10 14.34 -38.57
CA ARG A 33 12.76 13.99 -39.07
C ARG A 33 12.27 12.85 -38.19
N ALA A 34 11.43 13.18 -37.20
CA ALA A 34 10.62 12.22 -36.48
C ALA A 34 9.17 12.45 -36.89
N ASP A 35 8.50 11.37 -37.29
CA ASP A 35 7.11 11.34 -37.71
C ASP A 35 6.19 11.98 -36.66
N ARG A 36 5.32 12.86 -37.13
CA ARG A 36 4.28 13.51 -36.32
C ARG A 36 3.06 12.60 -36.20
N ALA A 37 2.89 11.97 -35.04
CA ALA A 37 1.65 11.80 -34.24
C ALA A 37 1.72 10.54 -33.35
N PRO A 38 1.11 10.53 -32.14
CA PRO A 38 0.00 11.38 -31.71
C PRO A 38 0.19 12.08 -30.36
N ALA A 39 0.26 13.41 -30.37
CA ALA A 39 0.03 14.29 -29.21
C ALA A 39 -1.47 14.57 -28.95
N ARG A 40 -2.37 13.63 -29.27
CA ARG A 40 -3.83 13.82 -29.11
C ARG A 40 -4.37 13.42 -27.73
N TRP A 41 -3.60 12.66 -26.96
CA TRP A 41 -4.03 12.18 -25.64
C TRP A 41 -3.76 13.21 -24.51
N LEU A 42 -2.62 13.91 -24.56
CA LEU A 42 -2.24 14.93 -23.55
C LEU A 42 -2.98 16.27 -23.71
N ALA A 43 -3.57 16.56 -24.87
CA ALA A 43 -4.15 17.88 -25.17
C ALA A 43 -5.68 18.00 -24.94
N GLN A 44 -6.34 16.97 -24.42
CA GLN A 44 -7.81 16.90 -24.33
C GLN A 44 -8.42 17.34 -22.98
N GLU A 45 -7.65 17.97 -22.09
CA GLU A 45 -8.14 18.40 -20.76
C GLU A 45 -8.78 19.81 -20.71
N ARG A 46 -9.15 20.40 -21.85
CA ARG A 46 -9.81 21.73 -21.87
C ARG A 46 -11.26 21.75 -22.37
N ARG A 47 -11.96 20.60 -22.46
CA ARG A 47 -13.39 20.59 -22.82
C ARG A 47 -14.20 19.61 -21.97
N ASP A 48 -14.95 20.19 -21.03
CA ASP A 48 -16.21 19.73 -20.42
C ASP A 48 -16.44 18.19 -20.35
N PRO A 49 -16.23 17.57 -19.16
CA PRO A 49 -16.47 16.14 -18.91
C PRO A 49 -17.92 15.68 -19.16
N ALA A 50 -18.90 16.59 -19.13
CA ALA A 50 -20.32 16.24 -19.15
C ALA A 50 -20.84 15.73 -20.51
N ARG A 51 -20.08 15.90 -21.60
CA ARG A 51 -20.51 15.49 -22.95
C ARG A 51 -20.18 14.05 -23.34
N ARG A 52 -19.17 13.41 -22.75
CA ARG A 52 -18.84 12.00 -23.09
C ARG A 52 -19.68 10.98 -22.34
N ILE A 53 -20.11 11.29 -21.12
CA ILE A 53 -20.93 10.38 -20.29
C ILE A 53 -22.33 10.14 -20.89
N ARG A 54 -22.87 11.08 -21.69
CA ARG A 54 -24.17 10.90 -22.38
C ARG A 54 -24.15 9.87 -23.51
N HIS A 55 -23.00 9.51 -24.07
CA HIS A 55 -22.93 8.47 -25.12
C HIS A 55 -22.75 7.06 -24.58
N LEU A 56 -22.22 6.90 -23.35
CA LEU A 56 -22.09 5.60 -22.70
C LEU A 56 -23.39 5.14 -22.01
N HIS A 57 -24.21 6.08 -21.51
CA HIS A 57 -25.49 5.74 -20.85
C HIS A 57 -26.58 5.14 -21.78
N ARG A 58 -26.42 5.15 -23.11
CA ARG A 58 -27.35 4.48 -24.03
C ARG A 58 -27.02 3.01 -24.32
N ARG A 59 -25.87 2.49 -23.87
CA ARG A 59 -25.48 1.07 -24.10
C ARG A 59 -25.47 0.19 -22.85
N CYS A 60 -25.68 0.76 -21.66
CA CYS A 60 -25.77 0.00 -20.41
C CYS A 60 -27.19 -0.01 -19.87
N LEU A 61 -28.02 -0.90 -20.44
CA LEU A 61 -29.20 -1.45 -19.76
C LEU A 61 -29.08 -2.98 -19.85
N PRO A 62 -29.08 -3.72 -18.73
CA PRO A 62 -29.05 -5.18 -18.80
C PRO A 62 -30.38 -5.68 -19.36
N ARG A 63 -30.37 -6.19 -20.59
CA ARG A 63 -31.46 -7.03 -21.09
C ARG A 63 -31.42 -8.34 -20.30
N ALA A 64 -32.29 -8.47 -19.31
CA ALA A 64 -32.62 -9.73 -18.69
C ALA A 64 -33.04 -10.75 -19.76
N ARG A 65 -32.17 -11.72 -20.05
CA ARG A 65 -32.54 -12.93 -20.79
C ARG A 65 -32.46 -14.11 -19.83
N ARG A 66 -33.65 -14.52 -19.36
CA ARG A 66 -33.89 -15.81 -18.74
C ARG A 66 -33.52 -16.92 -19.75
N ARG A 67 -32.55 -17.75 -19.40
CA ARG A 67 -32.42 -19.16 -19.81
C ARG A 67 -32.05 -19.88 -18.51
N GLY A 68 -32.93 -20.67 -17.90
CA GLY A 68 -33.43 -21.93 -18.44
C GLY A 68 -32.53 -23.03 -17.90
N PHE A 69 -32.75 -23.38 -16.62
CA PHE A 69 -32.09 -24.49 -15.94
C PHE A 69 -32.40 -25.79 -16.69
N HIS A 70 -31.38 -26.53 -17.10
CA HIS A 70 -31.50 -27.97 -17.36
C HIS A 70 -30.59 -28.73 -16.42
N ALA A 71 -31.25 -29.54 -15.58
CA ALA A 71 -30.66 -30.52 -14.70
C ALA A 71 -29.87 -31.56 -15.50
N TRP A 72 -28.69 -31.91 -15.00
CA TRP A 72 -27.94 -33.08 -15.45
C TRP A 72 -28.03 -34.17 -14.37
N HIS A 73 -28.63 -35.30 -14.73
CA HIS A 73 -28.58 -36.55 -13.96
C HIS A 73 -27.28 -37.30 -14.27
N PRO A 74 -26.76 -38.10 -13.33
CA PRO A 74 -25.54 -38.87 -13.50
C PRO A 74 -25.81 -40.26 -14.06
N GLY A 75 -24.92 -40.74 -14.92
CA GLY A 75 -24.84 -42.16 -15.27
C GLY A 75 -24.12 -42.38 -16.59
N ILE A 76 -22.89 -42.91 -16.54
CA ILE A 76 -22.51 -44.20 -17.16
C ILE A 76 -21.02 -44.49 -16.88
N ARG A 77 -20.86 -45.64 -16.24
CA ARG A 77 -19.75 -46.58 -15.99
C ARG A 77 -18.35 -46.37 -16.61
N CYS A 78 -17.40 -46.46 -15.67
CA CYS A 78 -16.10 -47.12 -15.67
C CYS A 78 -15.78 -48.15 -16.79
N GLY A 79 -14.56 -48.02 -17.32
CA GLY A 79 -13.80 -49.08 -17.99
C GLY A 79 -12.30 -48.77 -17.88
N CYS A 80 -11.59 -49.44 -16.98
CA CYS A 80 -10.14 -49.36 -16.80
C CYS A 80 -9.37 -50.09 -17.91
N SER A 81 -8.19 -49.60 -18.30
CA SER A 81 -6.92 -50.39 -18.37
C SER A 81 -5.75 -49.61 -19.02
N GLY A 82 -4.56 -49.71 -18.42
CA GLY A 82 -3.22 -49.44 -19.02
C GLY A 82 -2.71 -47.99 -18.88
N ALA A 83 -1.98 -47.60 -17.83
CA ALA A 83 -0.57 -47.87 -17.51
C ALA A 83 0.47 -47.05 -18.31
N ALA A 84 1.10 -46.13 -17.55
CA ALA A 84 2.52 -45.75 -17.55
C ALA A 84 3.08 -44.73 -18.57
N GLU A 85 3.67 -43.70 -17.95
CA GLU A 85 4.91 -42.98 -18.31
C GLU A 85 4.87 -41.94 -19.44
N GLY A 86 4.97 -40.68 -19.02
CA GLY A 86 5.12 -39.51 -19.88
C GLY A 86 4.94 -38.23 -19.08
N GLY A 87 5.79 -38.00 -18.08
CA GLY A 87 5.86 -36.73 -17.38
C GLY A 87 6.25 -35.61 -18.35
N SER A 88 5.25 -34.93 -18.90
CA SER A 88 5.43 -33.72 -19.69
C SER A 88 5.96 -32.62 -18.77
N CYS A 89 7.28 -32.48 -18.72
CA CYS A 89 7.93 -31.24 -18.32
C CYS A 89 7.26 -30.12 -19.13
N MET A 90 6.59 -29.18 -18.46
CA MET A 90 6.10 -27.97 -19.11
C MET A 90 7.33 -27.22 -19.59
N THR A 91 7.73 -27.47 -20.84
CA THR A 91 8.77 -26.71 -21.52
C THR A 91 8.32 -25.26 -21.54
N GLN A 92 9.08 -24.39 -20.87
CA GLN A 92 8.96 -22.94 -21.03
C GLN A 92 8.94 -22.63 -22.54
N PRO A 93 7.99 -21.83 -23.04
CA PRO A 93 8.03 -21.45 -24.45
C PRO A 93 9.35 -20.72 -24.72
N ALA A 94 10.01 -21.11 -25.82
CA ALA A 94 11.19 -20.41 -26.30
C ALA A 94 10.92 -18.90 -26.41
N LEU A 95 11.96 -18.09 -26.14
CA LEU A 95 11.93 -16.63 -26.31
C LEU A 95 11.22 -16.27 -27.62
N PRO A 96 10.17 -15.43 -27.59
CA PRO A 96 9.55 -14.95 -28.81
C PRO A 96 10.63 -14.30 -29.68
N GLY A 97 10.61 -14.56 -30.98
CA GLY A 97 11.45 -13.82 -31.92
C GLY A 97 11.16 -12.30 -31.84
N PRO A 98 12.07 -11.44 -32.32
CA PRO A 98 11.95 -9.98 -32.20
C PRO A 98 10.66 -9.38 -32.80
N ASP A 99 9.92 -10.15 -33.60
CA ASP A 99 8.69 -9.75 -34.28
C ASP A 99 7.38 -10.22 -33.61
N ALA A 100 7.45 -11.07 -32.58
CA ALA A 100 6.26 -11.44 -31.81
C ALA A 100 5.96 -10.35 -30.77
N ALA A 101 4.75 -9.80 -30.79
CA ALA A 101 4.35 -8.76 -29.82
C ALA A 101 4.54 -9.29 -28.38
N PRO A 102 5.21 -8.51 -27.49
CA PRO A 102 5.40 -8.93 -26.12
C PRO A 102 4.04 -9.12 -25.45
N LEU A 103 3.92 -10.01 -24.48
CA LEU A 103 2.67 -10.11 -23.72
C LEU A 103 2.64 -9.10 -22.55
N LEU A 104 3.81 -8.79 -21.99
CA LEU A 104 3.98 -7.84 -20.89
C LEU A 104 4.96 -6.73 -21.28
N SER A 105 4.56 -5.48 -21.10
CA SER A 105 5.46 -4.33 -21.12
C SER A 105 5.79 -3.90 -19.69
N ILE A 106 7.07 -3.76 -19.37
CA ILE A 106 7.53 -3.27 -18.07
C ILE A 106 8.01 -1.84 -18.24
N VAL A 107 7.33 -0.88 -17.64
CA VAL A 107 7.66 0.55 -17.68
C VAL A 107 8.49 0.90 -16.45
N VAL A 108 9.73 1.32 -16.64
CA VAL A 108 10.64 1.72 -15.54
C VAL A 108 10.71 3.23 -15.46
N LEU A 109 10.38 3.79 -14.29
CA LEU A 109 10.41 5.22 -14.03
C LEU A 109 11.79 5.63 -13.50
N VAL A 110 12.59 6.31 -14.32
CA VAL A 110 14.00 6.61 -14.03
C VAL A 110 14.20 8.11 -13.75
N TYR A 111 14.71 8.43 -12.56
CA TYR A 111 15.15 9.78 -12.21
C TYR A 111 16.16 9.74 -11.07
N ASN A 112 17.44 10.00 -11.37
CA ASN A 112 18.52 10.09 -10.40
C ASN A 112 18.62 8.87 -9.45
N THR A 113 18.66 7.66 -10.03
CA THR A 113 18.70 6.37 -9.32
C THR A 113 19.88 5.51 -9.74
N ALA A 114 20.95 6.09 -10.30
CA ALA A 114 22.11 5.35 -10.80
C ALA A 114 22.69 4.31 -9.81
N PRO A 115 22.74 4.56 -8.47
CA PRO A 115 23.25 3.58 -7.51
C PRO A 115 22.43 2.28 -7.41
N PHE A 116 21.16 2.30 -7.81
CA PHE A 116 20.23 1.18 -7.65
C PHE A 116 19.76 0.61 -9.00
N LEU A 117 19.87 1.41 -10.06
CA LEU A 117 19.26 1.14 -11.35
C LEU A 117 19.72 -0.19 -11.97
N ARG A 118 21.00 -0.57 -11.85
CA ARG A 118 21.48 -1.83 -12.42
C ARG A 118 20.79 -3.04 -11.78
N GLU A 119 20.73 -3.08 -10.45
CA GLU A 119 20.04 -4.13 -9.70
C GLU A 119 18.55 -4.22 -10.09
N CYS A 120 17.90 -3.06 -10.28
CA CYS A 120 16.54 -2.99 -10.78
C CYS A 120 16.43 -3.62 -12.18
N LEU A 121 17.20 -3.13 -13.16
CA LEU A 121 17.12 -3.58 -14.55
C LEU A 121 17.49 -5.05 -14.74
N ASP A 122 18.52 -5.53 -14.04
CA ASP A 122 18.93 -6.93 -14.04
C ASP A 122 17.78 -7.81 -13.51
N SER A 123 17.11 -7.41 -12.42
CA SER A 123 15.95 -8.14 -11.89
C SER A 123 14.78 -8.28 -12.88
N LEU A 124 14.62 -7.34 -13.81
CA LEU A 124 13.56 -7.37 -14.82
C LEU A 124 13.95 -8.23 -16.02
N LEU A 125 15.21 -8.24 -16.41
CA LEU A 125 15.71 -8.97 -17.59
C LEU A 125 16.01 -10.44 -17.27
N GLU A 126 16.30 -10.76 -16.02
CA GLU A 126 16.60 -12.12 -15.56
C GLU A 126 15.34 -12.93 -15.19
N GLN A 127 14.14 -12.34 -15.31
CA GLN A 127 12.86 -12.97 -14.98
C GLN A 127 12.63 -14.34 -15.64
N ASP A 128 11.99 -15.26 -14.92
CA ASP A 128 11.53 -16.54 -15.46
C ASP A 128 10.53 -16.38 -16.61
N TYR A 129 9.79 -15.26 -16.62
CA TYR A 129 8.84 -14.93 -17.67
C TYR A 129 9.52 -14.16 -18.79
N ARG A 130 9.67 -14.80 -19.96
CA ARG A 130 10.51 -14.30 -21.06
C ARG A 130 9.79 -13.44 -22.10
N ASN A 131 8.45 -13.48 -22.15
CA ASN A 131 7.65 -12.73 -23.13
C ASN A 131 7.41 -11.28 -22.70
N ILE A 132 8.50 -10.52 -22.58
CA ILE A 132 8.55 -9.16 -22.01
C ILE A 132 9.24 -8.16 -22.95
N GLU A 133 8.81 -6.89 -22.88
CA GLU A 133 9.63 -5.73 -23.26
C GLU A 133 9.84 -4.83 -22.04
N VAL A 134 10.99 -4.15 -21.98
CA VAL A 134 11.31 -3.17 -20.94
C VAL A 134 11.43 -1.79 -21.55
N ILE A 135 10.69 -0.82 -21.02
CA ILE A 135 10.66 0.57 -21.49
C ILE A 135 11.11 1.46 -20.32
N ALA A 136 12.39 1.85 -20.32
CA ALA A 136 12.93 2.79 -19.35
C ALA A 136 12.67 4.24 -19.80
N ILE A 137 11.94 4.99 -18.98
CA ILE A 137 11.66 6.41 -19.21
C ILE A 137 12.55 7.24 -18.27
N ASP A 138 13.58 7.85 -18.83
CA ASP A 138 14.47 8.79 -18.14
C ASP A 138 13.86 10.20 -18.11
N ASP A 139 13.65 10.70 -16.89
CA ASP A 139 13.02 12.00 -16.59
C ASP A 139 14.05 13.14 -16.49
N ALA A 140 14.99 13.18 -17.44
CA ALA A 140 16.15 14.08 -17.44
C ALA A 140 17.02 13.93 -16.19
N SER A 141 17.53 12.72 -15.93
CA SER A 141 18.49 12.49 -14.85
C SER A 141 19.78 13.29 -15.05
N SER A 142 20.35 13.76 -13.95
CA SER A 142 21.62 14.48 -13.89
C SER A 142 22.78 13.61 -13.40
N ASP A 143 22.51 12.36 -13.02
CA ASP A 143 23.51 11.34 -12.68
C ASP A 143 23.71 10.36 -13.86
N ASP A 144 24.41 9.24 -13.61
CA ASP A 144 24.70 8.23 -14.63
C ASP A 144 23.49 7.37 -15.05
N SER A 145 22.28 7.66 -14.58
CA SER A 145 21.09 6.83 -14.86
C SER A 145 20.80 6.70 -16.35
N LEU A 146 20.89 7.80 -17.11
CA LEU A 146 20.67 7.77 -18.57
C LEU A 146 21.75 6.93 -19.27
N ALA A 147 23.01 7.05 -18.85
CA ALA A 147 24.11 6.27 -19.41
C ALA A 147 23.91 4.77 -19.18
N ILE A 148 23.49 4.39 -17.96
CA ILE A 148 23.12 3.01 -17.63
C ILE A 148 21.97 2.53 -18.53
N CYS A 149 20.90 3.30 -18.70
CA CYS A 149 19.79 2.89 -19.57
C CYS A 149 20.23 2.66 -21.03
N ARG A 150 21.13 3.50 -21.57
CA ARG A 150 21.66 3.36 -22.93
C ARG A 150 22.57 2.14 -23.07
N GLU A 151 23.34 1.80 -22.04
CA GLU A 151 24.11 0.56 -22.01
C GLU A 151 23.18 -0.66 -22.13
N TYR A 152 22.08 -0.69 -21.36
CA TYR A 152 21.13 -1.80 -21.39
C TYR A 152 20.39 -1.90 -22.73
N GLU A 153 19.99 -0.77 -23.32
CA GLU A 153 19.40 -0.73 -24.67
C GLU A 153 20.34 -1.29 -25.75
N ALA A 154 21.64 -1.04 -25.64
CA ALA A 154 22.62 -1.58 -26.57
C ALA A 154 22.84 -3.10 -26.42
N ARG A 155 22.65 -3.65 -25.21
CA ARG A 155 22.87 -5.07 -24.90
C ARG A 155 21.64 -5.95 -25.09
N HIS A 156 20.44 -5.40 -24.89
CA HIS A 156 19.21 -6.18 -24.77
C HIS A 156 18.17 -5.76 -25.82
N PRO A 157 17.83 -6.63 -26.79
CA PRO A 157 16.96 -6.26 -27.92
C PRO A 157 15.51 -5.96 -27.51
N ASN A 158 15.07 -6.45 -26.35
CA ASN A 158 13.76 -6.19 -25.78
C ASN A 158 13.74 -4.98 -24.82
N PHE A 159 14.83 -4.21 -24.74
CA PHE A 159 14.95 -3.03 -23.89
C PHE A 159 14.95 -1.75 -24.74
N ARG A 160 14.22 -0.73 -24.29
CA ARG A 160 14.17 0.60 -24.92
C ARG A 160 14.34 1.71 -23.90
N CYS A 161 15.21 2.66 -24.19
CA CYS A 161 15.44 3.85 -23.39
C CYS A 161 14.87 5.09 -24.07
N ILE A 162 14.02 5.82 -23.36
CA ILE A 162 13.41 7.06 -23.81
C ILE A 162 13.75 8.13 -22.79
N SER A 163 14.43 9.18 -23.24
CA SER A 163 14.70 10.35 -22.41
C SER A 163 13.73 11.48 -22.80
N LYS A 164 13.22 12.18 -21.79
CA LYS A 164 12.30 13.31 -21.94
C LYS A 164 12.73 14.46 -21.03
N HIS A 165 12.00 15.57 -21.10
CA HIS A 165 12.22 16.69 -20.17
C HIS A 165 11.69 16.32 -18.78
N ASN A 166 12.23 16.95 -17.74
CA ASN A 166 11.78 16.70 -16.36
C ASN A 166 10.33 17.15 -16.16
N GLU A 167 9.40 16.20 -16.12
CA GLU A 167 7.96 16.43 -15.95
C GLU A 167 7.35 15.54 -14.84
N GLY A 168 8.20 14.81 -14.13
CA GLY A 168 7.82 13.94 -13.02
C GLY A 168 7.43 12.51 -13.43
N GLY A 169 7.47 11.62 -12.43
CA GLY A 169 7.17 10.19 -12.58
C GLY A 169 5.77 9.90 -13.12
N ALA A 170 4.76 10.70 -12.78
CA ALA A 170 3.41 10.56 -13.32
C ALA A 170 3.39 10.64 -14.86
N VAL A 171 4.09 11.63 -15.44
CA VAL A 171 4.19 11.79 -16.89
C VAL A 171 5.02 10.66 -17.50
N SER A 172 6.12 10.27 -16.84
CA SER A 172 6.95 9.15 -17.28
C SER A 172 6.16 7.83 -17.37
N GLY A 173 5.40 7.48 -16.33
CA GLY A 173 4.59 6.27 -16.34
C GLY A 173 3.48 6.29 -17.39
N ASN A 174 2.78 7.42 -17.54
CA ASN A 174 1.75 7.55 -18.59
C ASN A 174 2.35 7.44 -20.00
N LEU A 175 3.52 8.06 -20.24
CA LEU A 175 4.24 7.93 -21.50
C LEU A 175 4.60 6.47 -21.76
N GLY A 176 5.16 5.77 -20.78
CA GLY A 176 5.47 4.35 -20.90
C GLY A 176 4.25 3.50 -21.22
N VAL A 177 3.12 3.69 -20.52
CA VAL A 177 1.85 2.98 -20.79
C VAL A 177 1.34 3.28 -22.20
N SER A 178 1.51 4.50 -22.71
CA SER A 178 1.12 4.85 -24.08
C SER A 178 1.97 4.14 -25.15
N LEU A 179 3.23 3.81 -24.81
CA LEU A 179 4.19 3.18 -25.70
C LEU A 179 4.25 1.65 -25.57
N ALA A 180 3.64 1.11 -24.52
CA ALA A 180 3.53 -0.33 -24.26
C ALA A 180 2.85 -1.07 -25.44
N ARG A 181 3.47 -2.15 -25.89
CA ARG A 181 2.96 -3.06 -26.92
C ARG A 181 2.36 -4.33 -26.32
N GLY A 182 2.63 -4.59 -25.05
CA GLY A 182 2.11 -5.70 -24.26
C GLY A 182 0.60 -5.66 -24.11
N ARG A 183 -0.03 -6.83 -24.12
CA ARG A 183 -1.44 -6.97 -23.66
C ARG A 183 -1.58 -6.53 -22.21
N TYR A 184 -0.52 -6.73 -21.42
CA TYR A 184 -0.41 -6.28 -20.04
C TYR A 184 0.75 -5.29 -19.88
N VAL A 185 0.66 -4.44 -18.86
CA VAL A 185 1.69 -3.47 -18.48
C VAL A 185 1.93 -3.52 -16.98
N ALA A 186 3.20 -3.44 -16.58
CA ALA A 186 3.65 -3.20 -15.22
C ALA A 186 4.39 -1.86 -15.16
N LEU A 187 4.33 -1.18 -14.02
CA LEU A 187 5.11 0.03 -13.75
C LEU A 187 6.05 -0.26 -12.58
N VAL A 188 7.32 0.15 -12.66
CA VAL A 188 8.36 -0.18 -11.68
C VAL A 188 9.17 1.07 -11.35
N ASP A 189 9.42 1.27 -10.06
CA ASP A 189 10.34 2.31 -9.61
C ASP A 189 11.79 1.85 -9.77
N SER A 190 12.64 2.72 -10.31
CA SER A 190 14.01 2.38 -10.71
C SER A 190 14.99 2.07 -9.57
N ASP A 191 14.55 2.18 -8.32
CA ASP A 191 15.30 1.80 -7.11
C ASP A 191 14.78 0.54 -6.43
N ASP A 192 13.79 -0.13 -7.00
CA ASP A 192 13.20 -1.36 -6.48
C ASP A 192 13.66 -2.62 -7.24
N VAL A 193 13.29 -3.80 -6.73
CA VAL A 193 13.65 -5.10 -7.29
C VAL A 193 12.41 -5.98 -7.40
N VAL A 194 12.24 -6.67 -8.53
CA VAL A 194 11.17 -7.67 -8.72
C VAL A 194 11.74 -9.06 -8.43
N THR A 195 10.99 -9.95 -7.78
CA THR A 195 11.46 -11.33 -7.55
C THR A 195 11.63 -12.07 -8.87
N GLY A 196 12.58 -13.00 -8.98
CA GLY A 196 12.89 -13.67 -10.27
C GLY A 196 11.70 -14.36 -10.93
N ASP A 197 10.73 -14.82 -10.15
CA ASP A 197 9.48 -15.45 -10.60
C ASP A 197 8.25 -14.51 -10.57
N GLY A 198 8.43 -13.26 -10.14
CA GLY A 198 7.34 -12.33 -9.83
C GLY A 198 6.42 -12.10 -11.02
N TYR A 199 6.95 -11.79 -12.21
CA TYR A 199 6.11 -11.61 -13.39
C TYR A 199 5.57 -12.91 -13.95
N ARG A 200 6.25 -14.05 -13.74
CA ARG A 200 5.70 -15.37 -14.11
C ARG A 200 4.40 -15.62 -13.33
N LEU A 201 4.46 -15.47 -12.01
CA LEU A 201 3.32 -15.65 -11.11
C LEU A 201 2.15 -14.70 -11.45
N LEU A 202 2.45 -13.42 -11.67
CA LEU A 202 1.43 -12.42 -12.03
C LEU A 202 0.79 -12.73 -13.40
N MET A 203 1.61 -13.03 -14.41
CA MET A 203 1.14 -13.22 -15.79
C MET A 203 0.38 -14.53 -15.98
N GLU A 204 0.78 -15.62 -15.30
CA GLU A 204 0.02 -16.87 -15.29
C GLU A 204 -1.43 -16.61 -14.85
N GLN A 205 -1.62 -15.84 -13.77
CA GLN A 205 -2.95 -15.49 -13.29
C GLN A 205 -3.68 -14.49 -14.19
N ALA A 206 -2.96 -13.51 -14.74
CA ALA A 206 -3.54 -12.50 -15.61
C ALA A 206 -4.17 -13.14 -16.84
N VAL A 207 -3.43 -14.07 -17.48
CA VAL A 207 -3.89 -14.80 -18.67
C VAL A 207 -4.98 -15.82 -18.32
N GLN A 208 -4.79 -16.59 -17.24
CA GLN A 208 -5.74 -17.63 -16.84
C GLN A 208 -7.13 -17.05 -16.50
N ALA A 209 -7.16 -15.90 -15.81
CA ALA A 209 -8.40 -15.27 -15.38
C ALA A 209 -8.93 -14.21 -16.36
N ASP A 210 -8.20 -13.90 -17.44
CA ASP A 210 -8.40 -12.70 -18.28
C ASP A 210 -8.61 -11.44 -17.42
N ALA A 211 -7.77 -11.27 -16.41
CA ALA A 211 -7.93 -10.23 -15.41
C ALA A 211 -7.58 -8.84 -15.97
N ASP A 212 -8.27 -7.81 -15.48
CA ASP A 212 -7.88 -6.42 -15.70
C ASP A 212 -6.67 -6.05 -14.83
N ILE A 213 -6.62 -6.61 -13.62
CA ILE A 213 -5.59 -6.31 -12.62
C ILE A 213 -5.19 -7.60 -11.91
N VAL A 214 -3.90 -7.86 -11.80
CA VAL A 214 -3.36 -8.88 -10.90
C VAL A 214 -2.39 -8.24 -9.92
N ILE A 215 -2.55 -8.58 -8.65
CA ILE A 215 -1.84 -7.99 -7.51
C ILE A 215 -1.03 -9.09 -6.81
N GLY A 216 0.23 -8.83 -6.55
CA GLY A 216 1.08 -9.70 -5.72
C GLY A 216 1.52 -9.02 -4.43
N ARG A 217 2.08 -9.82 -3.51
CA ARG A 217 2.59 -9.34 -2.23
C ARG A 217 3.91 -8.59 -2.41
N ALA A 218 4.12 -7.60 -1.55
CA ALA A 218 5.37 -6.87 -1.46
C ALA A 218 6.06 -7.06 -0.11
N ALA A 219 7.38 -6.92 -0.10
CA ALA A 219 8.20 -6.84 1.10
C ALA A 219 9.06 -5.57 1.07
N ARG A 220 9.44 -5.07 2.25
CA ARG A 220 10.38 -3.97 2.40
C ARG A 220 11.81 -4.51 2.33
N LEU A 221 12.62 -3.94 1.45
CA LEU A 221 14.05 -4.22 1.35
C LEU A 221 14.83 -3.07 1.99
N GLN A 222 15.66 -3.37 2.98
CA GLN A 222 16.56 -2.39 3.59
C GLN A 222 17.88 -3.08 3.96
N ASP A 223 19.00 -2.56 3.46
CA ASP A 223 20.35 -3.06 3.78
C ASP A 223 20.47 -4.58 3.55
N GLY A 224 19.91 -5.08 2.44
CA GLY A 224 19.88 -6.50 2.07
C GLY A 224 18.89 -7.37 2.87
N LYS A 225 18.14 -6.80 3.81
CA LYS A 225 17.19 -7.53 4.65
C LYS A 225 15.75 -7.29 4.21
N LEU A 226 14.95 -8.36 4.23
CA LEU A 226 13.53 -8.32 3.96
C LEU A 226 12.71 -8.19 5.25
N SER A 227 11.61 -7.45 5.17
CA SER A 227 10.61 -7.35 6.23
C SER A 227 9.22 -7.12 5.65
N SER A 228 8.18 -7.36 6.44
CA SER A 228 6.81 -7.00 6.07
C SER A 228 6.75 -5.50 5.79
N VAL A 229 5.90 -5.12 4.83
CA VAL A 229 5.54 -3.72 4.64
C VAL A 229 4.95 -3.19 5.95
N ALA A 230 5.49 -2.08 6.45
CA ALA A 230 5.21 -1.53 7.79
C ALA A 230 3.85 -0.81 7.91
N PHE A 231 2.92 -1.06 6.99
CA PHE A 231 1.58 -0.50 7.06
C PHE A 231 0.61 -1.44 7.77
N LEU A 232 -0.49 -0.87 8.29
CA LEU A 232 -1.40 -1.61 9.15
C LEU A 232 -2.21 -2.64 8.36
N TYR A 233 -2.63 -2.36 7.12
CA TYR A 233 -3.66 -3.15 6.44
C TYR A 233 -3.20 -3.84 5.15
N GLU A 234 -2.18 -3.31 4.51
CA GLU A 234 -1.63 -3.72 3.23
C GLU A 234 -1.19 -5.19 3.23
N PRO A 235 -0.43 -5.69 4.24
CA PRO A 235 -0.08 -7.11 4.31
C PRO A 235 -1.27 -8.08 4.31
N TYR A 236 -2.47 -7.62 4.66
CA TYR A 236 -3.67 -8.46 4.64
C TYR A 236 -4.44 -8.44 3.33
N VAL A 237 -4.25 -7.41 2.51
CA VAL A 237 -4.77 -7.43 1.13
C VAL A 237 -4.21 -8.66 0.45
N TRP A 238 -2.91 -8.91 0.65
CA TRP A 238 -2.15 -9.99 0.06
C TRP A 238 -2.09 -11.28 0.90
N SER A 239 -2.89 -11.42 1.96
CA SER A 239 -2.75 -12.59 2.85
C SER A 239 -3.32 -13.88 2.28
N ARG A 240 -4.14 -13.79 1.22
CA ARG A 240 -4.74 -14.94 0.57
C ARG A 240 -5.08 -14.64 -0.87
N ARG A 241 -5.15 -15.69 -1.67
CA ARG A 241 -5.64 -15.61 -3.04
C ARG A 241 -7.09 -15.17 -3.06
N ARG A 242 -7.42 -14.24 -3.97
CA ARG A 242 -8.77 -13.72 -4.17
C ARG A 242 -9.00 -13.42 -5.64
N SER A 243 -10.24 -13.58 -6.08
CA SER A 243 -10.73 -13.06 -7.35
C SER A 243 -12.06 -12.36 -7.08
N PHE A 244 -12.23 -11.16 -7.63
CA PHE A 244 -13.48 -10.39 -7.48
C PHE A 244 -13.72 -9.52 -8.70
N ASP A 245 -15.00 -9.24 -8.95
CA ASP A 245 -15.45 -8.52 -10.16
C ASP A 245 -15.73 -7.03 -9.91
N SER A 246 -15.73 -6.60 -8.64
CA SER A 246 -15.86 -5.20 -8.23
C SER A 246 -15.32 -4.99 -6.83
N VAL A 247 -15.08 -3.73 -6.45
CA VAL A 247 -14.61 -3.34 -5.11
C VAL A 247 -15.53 -3.80 -3.98
N ASP A 248 -16.81 -4.03 -4.23
CA ASP A 248 -17.76 -4.55 -3.23
C ASP A 248 -17.44 -6.01 -2.84
N GLY A 249 -16.82 -6.78 -3.75
CA GLY A 249 -16.40 -8.15 -3.47
C GLY A 249 -15.20 -8.22 -2.51
N PHE A 250 -14.39 -7.16 -2.45
CA PHE A 250 -13.30 -7.04 -1.46
C PHE A 250 -12.94 -5.58 -1.16
N PRO A 251 -13.70 -4.90 -0.28
CA PRO A 251 -13.51 -3.47 -0.01
C PRO A 251 -12.13 -3.10 0.53
N ASP A 252 -11.47 -4.01 1.25
CA ASP A 252 -10.14 -3.77 1.82
C ASP A 252 -9.05 -3.57 0.75
N VAL A 253 -9.32 -3.85 -0.53
CA VAL A 253 -8.37 -3.62 -1.63
C VAL A 253 -7.88 -2.15 -1.67
N ILE A 254 -8.68 -1.20 -1.17
CA ILE A 254 -8.30 0.23 -1.04
C ILE A 254 -7.01 0.46 -0.24
N HIS A 255 -6.63 -0.51 0.59
CA HIS A 255 -5.42 -0.40 1.40
C HIS A 255 -4.17 -0.53 0.54
N ASP A 256 -4.17 -1.39 -0.48
CA ASP A 256 -3.09 -1.48 -1.46
C ASP A 256 -3.31 -0.45 -2.58
N CYS A 257 -2.71 0.72 -2.43
CA CYS A 257 -2.82 1.83 -3.39
C CYS A 257 -1.58 2.01 -4.28
N PHE A 258 -0.71 1.00 -4.36
CA PHE A 258 0.52 1.07 -5.15
C PHE A 258 0.31 0.61 -6.58
N TYR A 259 1.03 1.15 -7.56
CA TYR A 259 1.00 0.62 -8.94
C TYR A 259 1.99 -0.52 -9.17
N TRP A 260 3.04 -0.64 -8.34
CA TRP A 260 4.26 -1.36 -8.70
C TRP A 260 4.24 -2.87 -8.45
N ASN A 261 3.42 -3.36 -7.53
CA ASN A 261 3.25 -4.80 -7.24
C ASN A 261 2.18 -5.47 -8.11
N LYS A 262 1.96 -4.97 -9.33
CA LYS A 262 0.80 -5.33 -10.17
C LYS A 262 1.13 -5.41 -11.65
N VAL A 263 0.31 -6.18 -12.36
CA VAL A 263 0.14 -6.05 -13.81
C VAL A 263 -1.28 -5.59 -14.10
N PHE A 264 -1.41 -4.73 -15.11
CA PHE A 264 -2.68 -4.20 -15.59
C PHE A 264 -2.89 -4.60 -17.04
N ARG A 265 -4.12 -4.92 -17.45
CA ARG A 265 -4.46 -5.07 -18.86
C ARG A 265 -4.35 -3.71 -19.56
N THR A 266 -3.53 -3.64 -20.60
CA THR A 266 -3.12 -2.37 -21.23
C THR A 266 -4.31 -1.63 -21.85
N ASP A 267 -5.17 -2.34 -22.59
CA ASP A 267 -6.34 -1.73 -23.22
C ASP A 267 -7.38 -1.28 -22.19
N PHE A 268 -7.54 -2.03 -21.09
CA PHE A 268 -8.38 -1.61 -19.96
C PHE A 268 -7.94 -0.24 -19.41
N LEU A 269 -6.63 -0.02 -19.21
CA LEU A 269 -6.14 1.28 -18.76
C LEU A 269 -6.45 2.38 -19.79
N ARG A 270 -6.18 2.13 -21.08
CA ARG A 270 -6.34 3.10 -22.16
C ARG A 270 -7.79 3.48 -22.42
N GLU A 271 -8.69 2.51 -22.46
CA GLU A 271 -10.11 2.69 -22.74
C GLU A 271 -10.81 3.49 -21.63
N ASN A 272 -10.38 3.30 -20.38
CA ASN A 272 -10.93 4.02 -19.23
C ASN A 272 -10.16 5.31 -18.89
N GLY A 273 -9.13 5.67 -19.66
CA GLY A 273 -8.32 6.87 -19.40
C GLY A 273 -7.61 6.83 -18.05
N LEU A 274 -7.23 5.63 -17.58
CA LEU A 274 -6.60 5.41 -16.29
C LEU A 274 -5.10 5.66 -16.39
N GLY A 275 -4.60 6.48 -15.46
CA GLY A 275 -3.19 6.81 -15.35
C GLY A 275 -2.94 7.75 -14.18
N MET A 276 -1.69 8.14 -14.02
CA MET A 276 -1.24 9.04 -12.96
C MET A 276 -1.49 10.50 -13.34
N VAL A 277 -1.95 11.32 -12.41
CA VAL A 277 -2.19 12.74 -12.68
C VAL A 277 -0.86 13.51 -12.69
N PRO A 278 -0.53 14.25 -13.77
CA PRO A 278 0.72 15.01 -13.87
C PRO A 278 0.90 16.02 -12.73
N GLY A 279 2.15 16.17 -12.27
CA GLY A 279 2.50 17.14 -11.23
C GLY A 279 2.03 16.78 -9.82
N LEU A 280 1.68 15.52 -9.55
CA LEU A 280 1.50 14.95 -8.21
C LEU A 280 2.67 14.03 -7.86
N LEU A 281 3.15 14.11 -6.62
CA LEU A 281 4.12 13.16 -6.06
C LEU A 281 3.44 11.85 -5.67
N TYR A 282 2.22 11.93 -5.14
CA TYR A 282 1.41 10.77 -4.72
C TYR A 282 0.36 10.38 -5.78
N ALA A 283 0.80 10.27 -7.04
CA ALA A 283 -0.09 10.05 -8.18
C ALA A 283 -0.59 8.59 -8.32
N ASP A 284 0.01 7.66 -7.59
CA ASP A 284 -0.32 6.23 -7.52
C ASP A 284 -1.76 6.01 -7.02
N ARG A 285 -2.17 6.72 -5.98
CA ARG A 285 -3.43 6.44 -5.27
C ARG A 285 -4.67 6.79 -6.09
N PRO A 286 -4.80 8.02 -6.65
CA PRO A 286 -5.91 8.35 -7.54
C PRO A 286 -5.98 7.44 -8.77
N PHE A 287 -4.82 7.03 -9.29
CA PHE A 287 -4.75 6.08 -10.39
C PHE A 287 -5.32 4.71 -10.00
N VAL A 288 -4.76 4.09 -8.96
CA VAL A 288 -5.06 2.71 -8.56
C VAL A 288 -6.48 2.56 -8.02
N HIS A 289 -6.98 3.52 -7.24
CA HIS A 289 -8.36 3.45 -6.73
C HIS A 289 -9.41 3.57 -7.83
N ARG A 290 -9.17 4.39 -8.86
CA ARG A 290 -10.01 4.41 -10.06
C ARG A 290 -9.89 3.10 -10.83
N ALA A 291 -8.68 2.56 -10.98
CA ALA A 291 -8.49 1.28 -11.65
C ALA A 291 -9.28 0.16 -10.97
N TYR A 292 -9.26 0.06 -9.64
CA TYR A 292 -10.09 -0.92 -8.93
C TYR A 292 -11.59 -0.72 -9.14
N TRP A 293 -12.06 0.53 -9.17
CA TRP A 293 -13.46 0.84 -9.38
C TRP A 293 -13.96 0.37 -10.76
N TYR A 294 -13.16 0.57 -11.80
CA TYR A 294 -13.54 0.22 -13.18
C TYR A 294 -13.19 -1.22 -13.59
N SER A 295 -12.32 -1.90 -12.84
CA SER A 295 -11.94 -3.30 -13.09
C SER A 295 -13.15 -4.22 -12.98
N GLN A 296 -13.31 -5.11 -13.98
CA GLN A 296 -14.32 -6.17 -13.98
C GLN A 296 -13.78 -7.51 -13.48
N ARG A 297 -12.46 -7.61 -13.34
CA ARG A 297 -11.80 -8.81 -12.83
C ARG A 297 -10.46 -8.43 -12.21
N THR A 298 -10.40 -8.45 -10.88
CA THR A 298 -9.16 -8.27 -10.12
C THR A 298 -8.80 -9.58 -9.43
N VAL A 299 -7.53 -9.97 -9.55
CA VAL A 299 -6.96 -11.15 -8.88
C VAL A 299 -5.87 -10.72 -7.90
N ILE A 300 -5.86 -11.30 -6.71
CA ILE A 300 -4.78 -11.16 -5.73
C ILE A 300 -4.14 -12.51 -5.54
N ILE A 301 -2.81 -12.55 -5.53
CA ILE A 301 -2.00 -13.70 -5.11
C ILE A 301 -1.20 -13.37 -3.84
N PRO A 302 -1.00 -14.34 -2.93
CA PRO A 302 -0.22 -14.13 -1.71
C PRO A 302 1.30 -14.18 -1.93
N ASP A 303 1.73 -14.60 -3.11
CA ASP A 303 3.13 -14.75 -3.49
C ASP A 303 3.87 -13.41 -3.47
N LEU A 304 5.12 -13.43 -2.97
CA LEU A 304 5.99 -12.27 -2.94
C LEU A 304 6.50 -12.00 -4.36
N VAL A 305 6.17 -10.85 -4.92
CA VAL A 305 6.56 -10.49 -6.30
C VAL A 305 7.47 -9.26 -6.36
N TYR A 306 7.59 -8.51 -5.26
CA TYR A 306 8.24 -7.21 -5.28
C TYR A 306 8.96 -6.87 -3.98
N HIS A 307 10.14 -6.28 -4.12
CA HIS A 307 11.00 -5.78 -3.05
C HIS A 307 11.06 -4.25 -3.11
N TRP A 308 10.31 -3.62 -2.22
CA TRP A 308 10.23 -2.16 -2.12
C TRP A 308 11.38 -1.61 -1.28
N ARG A 309 12.32 -0.93 -1.91
CA ARG A 309 13.55 -0.46 -1.29
C ARG A 309 13.31 0.74 -0.38
N ARG A 310 13.92 0.69 0.79
CA ARG A 310 14.22 1.88 1.58
C ARG A 310 15.64 2.29 1.26
N ARG A 311 15.81 3.49 0.67
CA ARG A 311 17.15 4.01 0.40
C ARG A 311 17.91 4.18 1.72
N PRO A 312 19.19 3.79 1.76
CA PRO A 312 20.01 3.88 2.97
C PRO A 312 20.19 5.32 3.42
N GLU A 313 20.56 5.49 4.69
CA GLU A 313 20.87 6.81 5.23
C GLU A 313 22.07 7.44 4.50
N GLY A 314 21.99 8.74 4.21
CA GLY A 314 23.00 9.46 3.41
C GLY A 314 22.75 9.46 1.90
N ALA A 315 21.88 8.57 1.38
CA ALA A 315 21.38 8.69 0.01
C ALA A 315 20.28 9.78 -0.09
N ILE A 316 20.01 10.28 -1.30
CA ILE A 316 18.87 11.16 -1.55
C ILE A 316 17.59 10.39 -1.21
N ALA A 317 16.93 10.82 -0.12
CA ALA A 317 15.73 10.18 0.40
C ALA A 317 14.60 10.14 -0.65
N SER A 318 13.90 9.01 -0.73
CA SER A 318 12.71 8.89 -1.57
C SER A 318 11.57 9.81 -1.08
N ILE A 319 10.60 10.09 -1.94
CA ILE A 319 9.38 10.85 -1.60
C ILE A 319 8.71 10.26 -0.34
N SER A 320 8.64 8.93 -0.26
CA SER A 320 8.04 8.19 0.85
C SER A 320 8.79 8.31 2.18
N GLN A 321 10.07 8.72 2.17
CA GLN A 321 10.90 8.93 3.37
C GLN A 321 10.79 10.35 3.92
N ASN A 322 10.22 11.29 3.17
CA ASN A 322 10.13 12.72 3.51
C ASN A 322 8.73 13.17 4.01
N ILE A 323 8.00 12.28 4.69
CA ILE A 323 6.59 12.50 5.10
C ILE A 323 6.33 13.71 6.02
N ARG A 324 7.38 14.31 6.59
CA ARG A 324 7.30 15.46 7.51
C ARG A 324 7.73 16.78 6.87
N GLN A 325 8.03 16.78 5.56
CA GLN A 325 8.26 18.02 4.82
C GLN A 325 6.92 18.65 4.46
N ALA A 326 6.82 19.97 4.61
CA ALA A 326 5.58 20.71 4.40
C ALA A 326 5.04 20.54 2.97
N ASP A 327 5.87 20.76 1.95
CA ASP A 327 5.45 20.67 0.55
C ASP A 327 5.02 19.24 0.17
N ASN A 328 5.74 18.24 0.68
CA ASN A 328 5.38 16.83 0.52
C ASN A 328 4.01 16.53 1.14
N PHE A 329 3.73 17.06 2.35
CA PHE A 329 2.43 16.86 3.00
C PHE A 329 1.30 17.60 2.27
N ILE A 330 1.54 18.81 1.76
CA ILE A 330 0.57 19.55 0.93
C ILE A 330 0.21 18.74 -0.32
N ASP A 331 1.19 18.20 -1.03
CA ASP A 331 0.93 17.37 -2.21
C ASP A 331 0.18 16.08 -1.87
N ARG A 332 0.51 15.46 -0.72
CA ARG A 332 -0.22 14.31 -0.20
C ARG A 332 -1.70 14.61 0.04
N ILE A 333 -2.01 15.77 0.62
CA ILE A 333 -3.39 16.20 0.87
C ILE A 333 -4.08 16.56 -0.45
N ARG A 334 -3.37 17.17 -1.41
CA ARG A 334 -3.87 17.42 -2.77
C ARG A 334 -4.28 16.11 -3.47
N SER A 335 -3.47 15.06 -3.38
CA SER A 335 -3.84 13.72 -3.86
C SER A 335 -5.12 13.20 -3.21
N MET A 336 -5.27 13.35 -1.90
CA MET A 336 -6.47 12.88 -1.18
C MET A 336 -7.73 13.63 -1.56
N LYS A 337 -7.63 14.95 -1.79
CA LYS A 337 -8.74 15.77 -2.31
C LYS A 337 -9.12 15.33 -3.73
N LEU A 338 -8.14 15.03 -4.58
CA LEU A 338 -8.40 14.50 -5.92
C LEU A 338 -9.14 13.16 -5.87
N GLU A 339 -8.70 12.20 -5.04
CA GLU A 339 -9.37 10.90 -4.85
C GLU A 339 -10.84 11.08 -4.44
N TRP A 340 -11.17 12.10 -3.65
CA TRP A 340 -12.56 12.41 -3.28
C TRP A 340 -13.38 12.91 -4.48
N HIS A 341 -12.81 13.82 -5.27
CA HIS A 341 -13.48 14.43 -6.42
C HIS A 341 -13.57 13.49 -7.64
N ASP A 342 -12.69 12.50 -7.76
CA ASP A 342 -12.71 11.48 -8.83
C ASP A 342 -14.05 10.73 -8.92
N PHE A 343 -14.84 10.72 -7.85
CA PHE A 343 -16.13 10.03 -7.78
C PHE A 343 -17.33 10.96 -7.57
N ASP A 344 -17.20 12.28 -7.75
CA ASP A 344 -18.31 13.23 -7.58
C ASP A 344 -19.51 12.92 -8.50
N ASP A 345 -19.23 12.54 -9.75
CA ASP A 345 -20.24 12.19 -10.75
C ASP A 345 -20.61 10.69 -10.77
N VAL A 346 -20.19 9.93 -9.74
CA VAL A 346 -20.43 8.48 -9.65
C VAL A 346 -21.16 8.14 -8.35
N PRO A 347 -22.50 8.33 -8.28
CA PRO A 347 -23.26 8.11 -7.04
C PRO A 347 -23.12 6.69 -6.47
N ALA A 348 -22.96 5.69 -7.32
CA ALA A 348 -22.74 4.30 -6.91
C ALA A 348 -21.42 4.11 -6.12
N ALA A 349 -20.43 4.98 -6.31
CA ALA A 349 -19.15 4.94 -5.62
C ALA A 349 -19.17 5.62 -4.25
N ALA A 350 -20.31 6.11 -3.77
CA ALA A 350 -20.36 6.89 -2.52
C ALA A 350 -19.80 6.12 -1.31
N GLY A 351 -20.09 4.82 -1.19
CA GLY A 351 -19.53 3.98 -0.12
C GLY A 351 -18.01 3.79 -0.27
N TYR A 352 -17.57 3.45 -1.48
CA TYR A 352 -16.15 3.28 -1.82
C TYR A 352 -15.32 4.55 -1.56
N ARG A 353 -15.82 5.70 -2.01
CA ARG A 353 -15.21 7.02 -1.75
C ARG A 353 -15.06 7.31 -0.26
N ARG A 354 -16.09 7.04 0.55
CA ARG A 354 -16.03 7.24 2.00
C ARG A 354 -15.01 6.30 2.66
N ALA A 355 -14.91 5.04 2.20
CA ALA A 355 -13.91 4.10 2.70
C ALA A 355 -12.48 4.58 2.39
N ILE A 356 -12.23 5.06 1.16
CA ILE A 356 -10.96 5.70 0.78
C ILE A 356 -10.66 6.90 1.69
N ALA A 357 -11.64 7.76 1.93
CA ALA A 357 -11.49 8.93 2.78
C ALA A 357 -11.05 8.58 4.21
N VAL A 358 -11.67 7.57 4.82
CA VAL A 358 -11.27 7.06 6.15
C VAL A 358 -9.85 6.51 6.14
N ALA A 359 -9.49 5.70 5.12
CA ALA A 359 -8.12 5.20 4.96
C ALA A 359 -7.12 6.35 4.73
N ASN A 360 -7.53 7.42 4.03
CA ASN A 360 -6.73 8.61 3.79
C ASN A 360 -6.45 9.38 5.09
N LEU A 361 -7.44 9.55 5.96
CA LEU A 361 -7.26 10.15 7.29
C LEU A 361 -6.24 9.35 8.12
N GLN A 362 -6.31 8.02 8.12
CA GLN A 362 -5.32 7.19 8.78
C GLN A 362 -3.89 7.45 8.29
N ARG A 363 -3.71 7.49 6.96
CA ARG A 363 -2.39 7.69 6.34
C ARG A 363 -1.88 9.11 6.55
N ALA A 364 -2.75 10.12 6.56
CA ALA A 364 -2.40 11.50 6.87
C ALA A 364 -1.91 11.67 8.31
N LEU A 365 -2.61 11.04 9.27
CA LEU A 365 -2.23 11.04 10.69
C LEU A 365 -0.87 10.38 10.98
N HIS A 366 -0.32 9.59 10.04
CA HIS A 366 1.04 9.06 10.19
C HIS A 366 2.11 10.16 10.28
N ALA A 367 1.85 11.34 9.70
CA ALA A 367 2.74 12.49 9.79
C ALA A 367 2.54 13.33 11.06
N ALA A 368 1.49 13.07 11.85
CA ALA A 368 1.13 13.87 13.03
C ALA A 368 2.27 14.08 14.05
N PRO A 369 3.13 13.08 14.36
CA PRO A 369 4.25 13.30 15.29
C PRO A 369 5.19 14.45 14.89
N GLY A 370 5.27 14.79 13.59
CA GLY A 370 6.09 15.90 13.10
C GLY A 370 5.68 17.27 13.64
N ILE A 371 4.43 17.45 14.06
CA ILE A 371 3.94 18.74 14.56
C ILE A 371 4.55 19.11 15.91
N VAL A 372 4.99 18.12 16.70
CA VAL A 372 5.62 18.35 18.00
C VAL A 372 6.97 19.04 17.81
N ALA A 373 7.79 18.52 16.89
CA ALA A 373 9.15 18.99 16.66
C ALA A 373 9.27 20.21 15.73
N SER A 374 8.28 20.46 14.85
CA SER A 374 8.37 21.52 13.84
C SER A 374 7.14 22.44 13.86
N PRO A 375 7.27 23.69 14.36
CA PRO A 375 6.19 24.68 14.34
C PRO A 375 5.73 25.06 12.93
N SER A 376 6.65 25.14 11.96
CA SER A 376 6.32 25.44 10.56
C SER A 376 5.50 24.31 9.93
N PHE A 377 5.91 23.06 10.15
CA PHE A 377 5.15 21.90 9.71
C PHE A 377 3.80 21.78 10.42
N ARG A 378 3.74 22.06 11.73
CA ARG A 378 2.50 22.09 12.52
C ARG A 378 1.44 22.97 11.89
N LYS A 379 1.80 24.21 11.50
CA LYS A 379 0.86 25.13 10.85
C LYS A 379 0.27 24.54 9.58
N VAL A 380 1.12 23.98 8.71
CA VAL A 380 0.70 23.36 7.44
C VAL A 380 -0.16 22.12 7.70
N PHE A 381 0.28 21.25 8.61
CA PHE A 381 -0.43 20.02 8.95
C PHE A 381 -1.85 20.30 9.44
N ILE A 382 -2.01 21.19 10.42
CA ILE A 382 -3.32 21.52 10.99
C ILE A 382 -4.24 22.13 9.93
N ALA A 383 -3.77 23.13 9.17
CA ALA A 383 -4.57 23.77 8.13
C ALA A 383 -5.03 22.78 7.05
N GLN A 384 -4.12 21.97 6.53
CA GLN A 384 -4.44 21.00 5.48
C GLN A 384 -5.37 19.87 5.98
N MET A 385 -5.19 19.41 7.23
CA MET A 385 -6.09 18.41 7.81
C MET A 385 -7.49 18.97 8.07
N GLN A 386 -7.62 20.23 8.51
CA GLN A 386 -8.92 20.89 8.69
C GLN A 386 -9.64 21.06 7.35
N GLU A 387 -8.94 21.48 6.30
CA GLU A 387 -9.50 21.55 4.94
C GLU A 387 -9.98 20.17 4.46
N LEU A 388 -9.20 19.11 4.71
CA LEU A 388 -9.56 17.75 4.33
C LEU A 388 -10.79 17.25 5.09
N LEU A 389 -10.85 17.48 6.40
CA LEU A 389 -12.00 17.13 7.24
C LEU A 389 -13.26 17.90 6.83
N ALA A 390 -13.12 19.18 6.46
CA ALA A 390 -14.23 19.98 5.96
C ALA A 390 -14.74 19.45 4.61
N LEU A 391 -13.85 19.04 3.70
CA LEU A 391 -14.21 18.44 2.42
C LEU A 391 -14.98 17.12 2.60
N TYR A 392 -14.51 16.26 3.51
CA TYR A 392 -15.11 14.96 3.75
C TYR A 392 -16.45 15.03 4.51
N GLY A 393 -16.65 16.09 5.30
CA GLY A 393 -17.82 16.25 6.14
C GLY A 393 -17.94 15.14 7.19
N GLU A 394 -19.17 14.67 7.41
CA GLU A 394 -19.44 13.60 8.37
C GLU A 394 -18.98 12.23 7.82
N LEU A 395 -18.02 11.63 8.52
CA LEU A 395 -17.48 10.30 8.26
C LEU A 395 -17.45 9.47 9.54
N ASP A 396 -17.89 8.21 9.46
CA ASP A 396 -17.65 7.24 10.53
C ASP A 396 -16.18 6.84 10.55
N CYS A 397 -15.44 7.45 11.47
CA CYS A 397 -14.02 7.19 11.66
C CYS A 397 -13.73 6.16 12.76
N ARG A 398 -14.76 5.53 13.36
CA ARG A 398 -14.58 4.67 14.54
C ARG A 398 -13.55 3.58 14.29
N ALA A 399 -13.56 2.97 13.10
CA ALA A 399 -12.60 1.95 12.65
C ALA A 399 -11.11 2.36 12.74
N LEU A 400 -10.79 3.65 12.83
CA LEU A 400 -9.42 4.15 13.05
C LEU A 400 -8.92 3.95 14.49
N GLY A 401 -9.86 3.66 15.39
CA GLY A 401 -9.65 3.50 16.82
C GLY A 401 -9.75 4.81 17.61
N ALA A 402 -9.98 4.69 18.92
CA ALA A 402 -10.28 5.81 19.82
C ALA A 402 -9.21 6.91 19.78
N ARG A 403 -7.93 6.53 19.75
CA ARG A 403 -6.82 7.51 19.67
C ARG A 403 -6.91 8.38 18.42
N ARG A 404 -7.09 7.76 17.25
CA ARG A 404 -7.13 8.51 15.99
C ARG A 404 -8.41 9.33 15.88
N CYS A 405 -9.55 8.81 16.37
CA CYS A 405 -10.78 9.57 16.48
C CYS A 405 -10.58 10.84 17.32
N LEU A 406 -9.94 10.70 18.48
CA LEU A 406 -9.59 11.82 19.35
C LEU A 406 -8.66 12.83 18.65
N TYR A 407 -7.65 12.36 17.89
CA TYR A 407 -6.78 13.26 17.12
C TYR A 407 -7.56 14.07 16.09
N LEU A 408 -8.45 13.42 15.33
CA LEU A 408 -9.26 14.09 14.31
C LEU A 408 -10.20 15.12 14.94
N GLU A 409 -10.77 14.82 16.11
CA GLU A 409 -11.65 15.76 16.80
C GLU A 409 -10.91 16.98 17.34
N LEU A 410 -9.71 16.79 17.90
CA LEU A 410 -8.85 17.90 18.33
C LEU A 410 -8.43 18.77 17.14
N ILE A 411 -8.07 18.16 16.00
CA ILE A 411 -7.75 18.89 14.78
C ILE A 411 -8.96 19.69 14.29
N ARG A 412 -10.15 19.08 14.25
CA ARG A 412 -11.39 19.73 13.81
C ARG A 412 -11.70 20.98 14.62
N ARG A 413 -11.41 20.96 15.94
CA ARG A 413 -11.64 22.07 16.87
C ARG A 413 -10.49 23.07 16.94
N GLY A 414 -9.33 22.75 16.38
CA GLY A 414 -8.13 23.59 16.49
C GLY A 414 -7.42 23.47 17.84
N GLU A 415 -7.65 22.40 18.59
CA GLU A 415 -7.05 22.12 19.90
C GLU A 415 -5.61 21.57 19.75
N VAL A 416 -4.72 22.40 19.21
CA VAL A 416 -3.37 21.98 18.79
C VAL A 416 -2.48 21.64 19.98
N GLU A 417 -2.64 22.32 21.12
CA GLU A 417 -1.85 22.06 22.34
C GLU A 417 -2.20 20.70 22.94
N ALA A 418 -3.50 20.40 23.06
CA ALA A 418 -3.99 19.10 23.50
C ALA A 418 -3.55 17.96 22.57
N LEU A 419 -3.54 18.19 21.26
CA LEU A 419 -3.01 17.23 20.29
C LEU A 419 -1.50 17.01 20.48
N CYS A 420 -0.72 18.09 20.64
CA CYS A 420 0.72 17.99 20.91
C CYS A 420 0.98 17.22 22.22
N PHE A 421 0.20 17.49 23.28
CA PHE A 421 0.26 16.76 24.53
C PHE A 421 0.06 15.26 24.30
N LEU A 422 -1.01 14.86 23.61
CA LEU A 422 -1.29 13.46 23.31
C LEU A 422 -0.22 12.77 22.46
N LEU A 423 0.40 13.50 21.53
CA LEU A 423 1.50 12.98 20.71
C LEU A 423 2.80 12.86 21.51
N GLY A 424 2.97 13.66 22.56
CA GLY A 424 4.09 13.58 23.51
C GLY A 424 3.93 12.48 24.56
N VAL A 425 2.70 12.01 24.82
CA VAL A 425 2.44 10.89 25.74
C VAL A 425 2.79 9.56 25.04
N THR A 426 3.97 9.04 25.35
CA THR A 426 4.53 7.83 24.74
C THR A 426 4.04 6.51 25.36
N SER A 427 3.40 6.57 26.52
CA SER A 427 2.85 5.38 27.19
C SER A 427 1.34 5.51 27.37
N GLU A 428 0.61 4.56 26.79
CA GLU A 428 -0.80 4.34 27.12
C GLU A 428 -0.87 3.80 28.54
N ARG A 429 -1.06 4.68 29.51
CA ARG A 429 -1.55 4.25 30.81
C ARG A 429 -3.03 3.90 30.59
N GLY A 430 -3.28 2.61 30.41
CA GLY A 430 -4.61 2.06 30.14
C GLY A 430 -5.56 2.40 31.28
N TRP A 431 -6.30 3.48 31.13
CA TRP A 431 -7.41 3.81 32.01
C TRP A 431 -8.68 3.72 31.16
N ILE A 432 -9.45 2.67 31.38
CA ILE A 432 -10.80 2.52 30.83
C ILE A 432 -11.76 3.02 31.90
N ALA A 433 -12.66 3.94 31.55
CA ALA A 433 -13.79 4.31 32.38
C ALA A 433 -15.04 3.61 31.83
N GLU A 434 -15.77 2.91 32.70
CA GLU A 434 -17.12 2.44 32.39
C GLU A 434 -18.11 3.53 32.83
N ILE A 435 -18.83 4.10 31.85
CA ILE A 435 -19.87 5.10 32.08
C ILE A 435 -21.11 4.62 31.34
N GLU A 436 -22.23 4.47 32.05
CA GLU A 436 -23.51 4.07 31.46
C GLU A 436 -23.41 2.78 30.61
N GLY A 437 -22.58 1.82 31.03
CA GLY A 437 -22.39 0.53 30.36
C GLY A 437 -21.50 0.57 29.11
N ALA A 438 -20.86 1.71 28.80
CA ALA A 438 -19.90 1.85 27.71
C ALA A 438 -18.48 2.13 28.24
N CYS A 439 -17.48 1.68 27.48
CA CYS A 439 -16.07 1.91 27.80
C CYS A 439 -15.53 3.16 27.09
N TYR A 440 -14.78 3.96 27.83
CA TYR A 440 -14.13 5.17 27.33
C TYR A 440 -12.66 5.20 27.72
N TRP A 441 -11.83 5.74 26.84
CA TRP A 441 -10.45 6.05 27.16
C TRP A 441 -10.40 7.23 28.14
N LYS A 442 -10.02 6.95 29.39
CA LYS A 442 -9.86 7.94 30.45
C LYS A 442 -8.53 8.66 30.27
N GLN A 443 -8.54 9.65 29.38
CA GLN A 443 -7.51 10.68 29.21
C GLN A 443 -7.87 11.93 30.03
N PRO A 444 -6.96 12.93 30.18
CA PRO A 444 -7.30 14.21 30.82
C PRO A 444 -8.41 14.99 30.09
N PHE A 445 -8.89 14.50 28.94
CA PHE A 445 -9.95 15.11 28.14
C PHE A 445 -11.35 14.54 28.42
N LEU A 446 -11.46 13.34 29.01
CA LEU A 446 -12.76 12.73 29.26
C LEU A 446 -13.51 13.55 30.32
N ASP A 447 -14.65 14.12 29.93
CA ASP A 447 -15.46 15.03 30.75
C ASP A 447 -14.71 16.28 31.24
N ASN A 448 -13.66 16.69 30.52
CA ASN A 448 -12.94 17.92 30.85
C ASN A 448 -13.74 19.16 30.38
N PRO A 449 -14.11 20.08 31.28
CA PRO A 449 -14.88 21.26 30.91
C PRO A 449 -14.07 22.30 30.10
N GLU A 450 -12.75 22.31 30.20
CA GLU A 450 -11.87 23.22 29.44
C GLU A 450 -11.75 22.82 27.97
N ILE A 451 -11.79 21.52 27.69
CA ILE A 451 -11.74 20.95 26.34
C ILE A 451 -12.98 20.09 26.15
N ALA A 452 -14.09 20.73 25.76
CA ALA A 452 -15.40 20.11 25.65
C ALA A 452 -15.51 19.14 24.46
N LEU A 453 -14.88 17.97 24.56
CA LEU A 453 -14.89 16.91 23.55
C LEU A 453 -16.09 15.97 23.74
N PRO A 454 -16.70 15.49 22.65
CA PRO A 454 -17.74 14.48 22.76
C PRO A 454 -17.14 13.16 23.27
N ARG A 455 -17.81 12.51 24.23
CA ARG A 455 -17.41 11.19 24.75
C ARG A 455 -17.24 10.15 23.64
N SER A 456 -18.01 10.26 22.55
CA SER A 456 -17.92 9.37 21.38
C SER A 456 -16.53 9.34 20.74
N ALA A 457 -15.77 10.43 20.78
CA ALA A 457 -14.40 10.48 20.25
C ALA A 457 -13.41 9.62 21.06
N MET A 458 -13.77 9.25 22.29
CA MET A 458 -12.95 8.46 23.22
C MET A 458 -13.54 7.07 23.47
N ARG A 459 -14.59 6.67 22.74
CA ARG A 459 -15.30 5.40 22.97
C ARG A 459 -14.46 4.21 22.51
N LEU A 460 -14.47 3.15 23.33
CA LEU A 460 -13.82 1.87 23.06
C LEU A 460 -14.87 0.80 22.82
N GLU A 461 -15.18 0.52 21.55
CA GLU A 461 -16.23 -0.44 21.15
C GLU A 461 -15.68 -1.82 20.75
N PHE A 462 -14.39 -1.91 20.46
CA PHE A 462 -13.69 -3.09 19.98
C PHE A 462 -12.21 -3.04 20.39
N PRO A 463 -11.43 -4.12 20.21
CA PRO A 463 -10.00 -4.12 20.55
C PRO A 463 -9.27 -2.96 19.88
N ASN A 464 -8.69 -2.08 20.68
CA ASN A 464 -7.83 -0.99 20.22
C ASN A 464 -6.42 -1.24 20.75
N ILE A 465 -5.39 -1.07 19.91
CA ILE A 465 -3.99 -1.23 20.32
C ILE A 465 -3.74 -0.38 21.56
N GLY A 466 -3.21 -1.03 22.61
CA GLY A 466 -2.91 -0.46 23.93
C GLY A 466 -4.05 -0.52 24.96
N PHE A 467 -5.26 -0.94 24.54
CA PHE A 467 -6.41 -1.27 25.41
C PHE A 467 -6.71 -2.77 25.53
N PHE A 468 -5.90 -3.59 24.85
CA PHE A 468 -5.86 -5.03 25.03
C PHE A 468 -4.40 -5.50 25.03
N ARG A 469 -4.13 -6.66 25.63
CA ARG A 469 -2.81 -7.30 25.59
C ARG A 469 -2.96 -8.81 25.58
N LEU A 470 -2.10 -9.51 24.83
CA LEU A 470 -1.86 -10.92 25.11
C LEU A 470 -1.02 -11.01 26.38
N ARG A 471 -1.62 -11.57 27.41
CA ARG A 471 -1.02 -11.72 28.74
C ARG A 471 -0.01 -12.86 28.76
N ASP A 472 -0.38 -13.97 28.13
CA ASP A 472 0.39 -15.21 28.14
C ASP A 472 0.19 -15.99 26.84
N ILE A 473 1.22 -16.75 26.46
CA ILE A 473 1.30 -17.58 25.26
C ILE A 473 2.22 -18.74 25.61
N SER A 474 1.74 -19.96 25.38
CA SER A 474 2.54 -21.16 25.48
C SER A 474 2.49 -21.95 24.18
N LEU A 475 3.65 -22.47 23.78
CA LEU A 475 3.78 -23.39 22.66
C LEU A 475 4.25 -24.73 23.23
N ASP A 476 3.37 -25.73 23.18
CA ASP A 476 3.65 -27.11 23.51
C ASP A 476 3.69 -27.96 22.22
N GLU A 477 3.93 -29.27 22.36
CA GLU A 477 4.00 -30.19 21.21
C GLU A 477 2.67 -30.29 20.44
N ASP A 478 1.55 -30.24 21.17
CA ASP A 478 0.21 -30.47 20.62
C ASP A 478 -0.65 -29.19 20.54
N SER A 479 -0.24 -28.10 21.19
CA SER A 479 -1.07 -26.91 21.34
C SER A 479 -0.31 -25.59 21.37
N LEU A 480 -0.95 -24.57 20.81
CA LEU A 480 -0.59 -23.17 21.00
C LEU A 480 -1.73 -22.47 21.74
N ASP A 481 -1.45 -22.04 22.98
CA ASP A 481 -2.45 -21.42 23.86
C ASP A 481 -2.17 -19.93 24.01
N LEU A 482 -3.23 -19.12 24.01
CA LEU A 482 -3.18 -17.66 24.16
C LEU A 482 -4.11 -17.22 25.29
N THR A 483 -3.65 -16.28 26.10
CA THR A 483 -4.49 -15.58 27.09
C THR A 483 -4.56 -14.09 26.73
N LEU A 484 -5.77 -13.59 26.45
CA LEU A 484 -6.06 -12.20 26.10
C LEU A 484 -6.64 -11.46 27.31
N ASP A 485 -6.01 -10.34 27.68
CA ASP A 485 -6.61 -9.34 28.58
C ASP A 485 -7.36 -8.30 27.71
N LEU A 486 -8.70 -8.29 27.79
CA LEU A 486 -9.62 -7.38 27.11
C LEU A 486 -10.88 -7.14 27.97
N HIS A 487 -11.28 -5.88 28.12
CA HIS A 487 -12.40 -5.47 28.96
C HIS A 487 -13.72 -6.18 28.58
N ASP A 488 -14.48 -6.62 29.57
CA ASP A 488 -15.69 -7.45 29.40
C ASP A 488 -16.73 -6.78 28.50
N ARG A 489 -16.98 -5.48 28.72
CA ARG A 489 -17.93 -4.70 27.90
C ARG A 489 -17.51 -4.61 26.43
N ILE A 490 -16.21 -4.54 26.16
CA ILE A 490 -15.70 -4.52 24.78
C ILE A 490 -15.92 -5.89 24.15
N MET A 491 -15.58 -6.97 24.86
CA MET A 491 -15.81 -8.34 24.41
C MET A 491 -17.30 -8.64 24.20
N ALA A 492 -18.20 -8.06 25.00
CA ALA A 492 -19.64 -8.22 24.82
C ALA A 492 -20.19 -7.54 23.55
N GLY A 493 -19.52 -6.49 23.07
CA GLY A 493 -19.93 -5.71 21.90
C GLY A 493 -19.34 -6.17 20.56
N CYS A 494 -18.37 -7.09 20.57
CA CYS A 494 -17.70 -7.56 19.36
C CYS A 494 -17.27 -9.02 19.44
N GLN A 495 -17.24 -9.69 18.29
CA GLN A 495 -16.59 -10.99 18.15
C GLN A 495 -15.08 -10.78 18.07
N VAL A 496 -14.30 -11.58 18.79
CA VAL A 496 -12.83 -11.58 18.76
C VAL A 496 -12.34 -13.01 18.58
N TRP A 497 -11.39 -13.21 17.67
CA TRP A 497 -10.77 -14.51 17.43
C TRP A 497 -9.32 -14.36 16.94
N PHE A 498 -8.57 -15.45 16.95
CA PHE A 498 -7.19 -15.48 16.49
C PHE A 498 -7.01 -16.46 15.34
N GLU A 499 -6.06 -16.18 14.47
CA GLU A 499 -5.64 -17.06 13.38
C GLU A 499 -4.12 -17.05 13.23
N LEU A 500 -3.54 -18.19 12.84
CA LEU A 500 -2.21 -18.27 12.24
C LEU A 500 -2.36 -18.26 10.73
N HIS A 501 -1.71 -17.33 10.02
CA HIS A 501 -1.77 -17.21 8.55
C HIS A 501 -0.44 -17.56 7.92
N ALA A 502 -0.45 -18.38 6.87
CA ALA A 502 0.73 -18.61 6.06
C ALA A 502 1.24 -17.27 5.47
N ILE A 503 2.49 -16.92 5.77
CA ILE A 503 3.15 -15.76 5.15
C ILE A 503 3.59 -16.10 3.73
N GLN A 504 3.92 -17.36 3.48
CA GLN A 504 4.29 -17.92 2.18
C GLN A 504 3.20 -18.89 1.73
N GLY A 505 2.40 -18.49 0.73
CA GLY A 505 1.34 -19.31 0.15
C GLY A 505 -0.03 -19.14 0.81
N GLU A 506 -0.80 -20.22 0.86
CA GLU A 506 -2.19 -20.24 1.34
C GLU A 506 -2.34 -21.09 2.62
N GLY A 507 -3.21 -20.65 3.52
CA GLY A 507 -3.55 -21.37 4.75
C GLY A 507 -3.80 -20.43 5.93
N SER A 508 -4.86 -20.72 6.69
CA SER A 508 -5.16 -20.02 7.94
C SER A 508 -5.78 -20.99 8.94
N TRP A 509 -5.26 -21.00 10.18
CA TRP A 509 -5.75 -21.87 11.25
C TRP A 509 -6.31 -21.05 12.38
N ALA A 510 -7.61 -21.20 12.64
CA ALA A 510 -8.32 -20.46 13.66
C ALA A 510 -8.18 -21.11 15.04
N PHE A 511 -8.00 -20.28 16.05
CA PHE A 511 -8.00 -20.72 17.44
C PHE A 511 -9.43 -20.95 17.92
N GLN A 512 -9.63 -22.00 18.72
CA GLN A 512 -10.87 -22.25 19.43
C GLN A 512 -10.93 -21.40 20.70
N PRO A 513 -12.02 -20.64 20.93
CA PRO A 513 -12.19 -19.92 22.19
C PRO A 513 -12.53 -20.90 23.32
N GLU A 514 -11.78 -20.87 24.43
CA GLU A 514 -12.09 -21.62 25.65
C GLU A 514 -12.97 -20.82 26.63
N GLY A 515 -13.18 -19.53 26.33
CA GLY A 515 -14.07 -18.64 27.09
C GLY A 515 -13.35 -17.78 28.12
N ARG A 516 -14.13 -17.20 29.04
CA ARG A 516 -13.65 -16.28 30.07
C ARG A 516 -13.05 -17.06 31.25
N THR A 517 -11.80 -16.78 31.60
CA THR A 517 -11.11 -17.44 32.72
C THR A 517 -11.04 -16.56 33.98
N ALA A 518 -11.12 -15.24 33.83
CA ALA A 518 -11.15 -14.27 34.93
C ALA A 518 -11.82 -12.97 34.45
N GLU A 519 -11.92 -11.96 35.32
CA GLU A 519 -12.30 -10.61 34.90
C GLU A 519 -11.38 -10.08 33.80
N HIS A 520 -11.98 -9.65 32.70
CA HIS A 520 -11.30 -9.14 31.51
C HIS A 520 -10.32 -10.11 30.86
N ARG A 521 -10.44 -11.43 31.13
CA ARG A 521 -9.46 -12.43 30.67
C ARG A 521 -10.11 -13.58 29.92
N TRP A 522 -9.58 -13.85 28.74
CA TRP A 522 -10.12 -14.79 27.76
C TRP A 522 -9.03 -15.73 27.27
N ARG A 523 -9.36 -17.02 27.09
CA ARG A 523 -8.40 -18.03 26.62
C ARG A 523 -8.79 -18.55 25.24
N TYR A 524 -7.77 -18.82 24.43
CA TYR A 524 -7.87 -19.37 23.08
C TYR A 524 -6.82 -20.48 22.91
N ARG A 525 -7.17 -21.54 22.18
CA ARG A 525 -6.31 -22.70 21.93
C ARG A 525 -6.33 -23.07 20.45
N LEU A 526 -5.17 -23.36 19.89
CA LEU A 526 -5.03 -24.00 18.58
C LEU A 526 -4.43 -25.39 18.77
N ASP A 527 -5.10 -26.43 18.24
CA ASP A 527 -4.52 -27.78 18.14
C ASP A 527 -3.48 -27.79 17.01
N MET A 528 -2.25 -28.10 17.35
CA MET A 528 -1.08 -28.06 16.46
C MET A 528 -0.91 -29.35 15.66
N ARG A 529 -1.67 -30.42 15.95
CA ARG A 529 -1.62 -31.71 15.23
C ARG A 529 -2.54 -31.76 14.01
N ALA A 530 -3.61 -30.97 14.01
CA ALA A 530 -4.58 -30.90 12.92
C ALA A 530 -4.08 -30.22 11.61
N PRO A 531 -3.16 -29.24 11.65
CA PRO A 531 -2.65 -28.56 10.45
C PRO A 531 -1.66 -29.38 9.62
N ASP A 532 -1.74 -29.27 8.29
CA ASP A 532 -0.67 -29.68 7.37
C ASP A 532 0.42 -28.59 7.32
N TRP A 533 1.29 -28.59 8.33
CA TRP A 533 2.38 -27.64 8.45
C TRP A 533 3.45 -27.92 7.39
N LYS A 534 3.77 -26.91 6.59
CA LYS A 534 4.89 -26.99 5.63
C LYS A 534 6.22 -26.63 6.32
N PRO A 535 7.21 -27.54 6.33
CA PRO A 535 8.56 -27.25 6.80
C PRO A 535 9.16 -26.01 6.13
N GLY A 536 9.86 -25.17 6.91
CA GLY A 536 10.47 -23.93 6.43
C GLY A 536 9.51 -22.75 6.24
N ASN A 537 8.19 -22.96 6.35
CA ASN A 537 7.22 -21.87 6.25
C ASN A 537 7.11 -21.05 7.56
N LEU A 538 6.77 -19.78 7.38
CA LEU A 538 6.45 -18.86 8.46
C LEU A 538 4.94 -18.57 8.52
N TYR A 539 4.37 -18.61 9.72
CA TYR A 539 2.95 -18.36 9.96
C TYR A 539 2.75 -17.19 10.93
N GLY A 540 2.11 -16.11 10.49
CA GLY A 540 1.90 -14.90 11.31
C GLY A 540 0.67 -15.01 12.21
N LEU A 541 0.78 -14.60 13.48
CA LEU A 541 -0.32 -14.55 14.43
C LEU A 541 -1.13 -13.27 14.29
N VAL A 542 -2.44 -13.42 14.06
CA VAL A 542 -3.37 -12.31 13.81
C VAL A 542 -4.55 -12.40 14.77
N LEU A 543 -4.84 -11.29 15.46
CA LEU A 543 -6.12 -11.06 16.15
C LEU A 543 -7.10 -10.44 15.17
N HIS A 544 -8.31 -10.96 15.13
CA HIS A 544 -9.42 -10.41 14.36
C HIS A 544 -10.55 -9.96 15.29
N TYR A 545 -11.29 -8.95 14.85
CA TYR A 545 -12.54 -8.57 15.50
C TYR A 545 -13.61 -8.13 14.50
N ARG A 546 -14.87 -8.25 14.92
CA ARG A 546 -16.04 -7.77 14.18
C ARG A 546 -17.12 -7.30 15.14
N THR A 547 -17.59 -6.07 14.97
CA THR A 547 -18.73 -5.50 15.71
C THR A 547 -20.06 -5.87 15.06
N ALA A 548 -21.16 -5.69 15.79
CA ALA A 548 -22.51 -5.97 15.29
C ALA A 548 -22.94 -5.06 14.13
N ASP A 549 -22.44 -3.82 14.09
CA ASP A 549 -22.69 -2.84 13.03
C ASP A 549 -21.72 -2.95 11.84
N GLY A 550 -20.91 -4.01 11.80
CA GLY A 550 -20.12 -4.38 10.62
C GLY A 550 -18.70 -3.81 10.57
N ILE A 551 -18.23 -3.12 11.62
CA ILE A 551 -16.82 -2.73 11.72
C ILE A 551 -16.00 -4.00 11.94
N HIS A 552 -15.13 -4.31 10.98
CA HIS A 552 -14.15 -5.38 11.11
C HIS A 552 -12.74 -4.80 11.17
N GLY A 553 -11.86 -5.44 11.94
CA GLY A 553 -10.46 -5.09 11.97
C GLY A 553 -9.59 -6.25 12.41
N ARG A 554 -8.28 -6.06 12.30
CA ARG A 554 -7.31 -7.13 12.55
C ARG A 554 -5.93 -6.56 12.90
N TYR A 555 -5.19 -7.29 13.71
CA TYR A 555 -3.86 -6.90 14.20
C TYR A 555 -2.88 -8.07 14.15
N ARG A 556 -1.74 -7.89 13.50
CA ARG A 556 -0.59 -8.77 13.65
C ARG A 556 -0.01 -8.50 15.02
N ILE A 557 0.14 -9.56 15.81
CA ILE A 557 0.55 -9.44 17.21
C ILE A 557 2.00 -8.97 17.27
N GLY A 558 2.20 -7.69 17.57
CA GLY A 558 3.53 -7.09 17.70
C GLY A 558 3.97 -6.92 19.16
N PRO A 559 5.19 -6.43 19.40
CA PRO A 559 5.72 -6.17 20.74
C PRO A 559 4.84 -5.26 21.61
N ALA A 560 4.11 -4.33 20.99
CA ALA A 560 3.20 -3.41 21.70
C ALA A 560 1.93 -4.09 22.26
N MET A 561 1.66 -5.33 21.86
CA MET A 561 0.46 -6.10 22.27
C MET A 561 0.79 -7.21 23.27
N VAL A 562 2.03 -7.33 23.71
CA VAL A 562 2.50 -8.29 24.72
C VAL A 562 3.09 -7.56 25.93
N PRO A 563 3.36 -8.23 27.07
CA PRO A 563 3.92 -7.57 28.25
C PRO A 563 5.33 -7.02 27.97
N PRO A 564 5.74 -5.92 28.64
CA PRO A 564 7.13 -5.45 28.56
C PRO A 564 8.13 -6.53 29.01
N GLY A 565 9.28 -6.62 28.33
CA GLY A 565 10.33 -7.60 28.62
C GLY A 565 10.10 -9.00 28.02
N TRP A 566 8.85 -9.32 27.67
CA TRP A 566 8.47 -10.59 27.06
C TRP A 566 9.10 -10.89 25.69
N PRO A 567 9.39 -9.90 24.82
CA PRO A 567 10.17 -10.17 23.61
C PRO A 567 11.52 -10.86 23.87
N ALA A 568 12.11 -10.71 25.06
CA ALA A 568 13.35 -11.37 25.44
C ALA A 568 13.20 -12.85 25.84
N SER A 569 11.97 -13.33 26.09
CA SER A 569 11.70 -14.75 26.37
C SER A 569 11.41 -15.59 25.13
N LEU A 570 11.50 -15.00 23.94
CA LEU A 570 11.36 -15.71 22.65
C LEU A 570 12.75 -16.13 22.11
N PRO A 571 12.84 -17.23 21.32
CA PRO A 571 11.73 -18.05 20.85
C PRO A 571 11.20 -19.05 21.88
N LEU A 572 9.88 -19.27 21.89
CA LEU A 572 9.32 -20.49 22.48
C LEU A 572 9.53 -21.63 21.47
N ARG A 573 9.93 -22.82 21.94
CA ARG A 573 10.32 -23.94 21.07
C ARG A 573 9.48 -25.18 21.35
N SER A 574 9.19 -25.91 20.28
CA SER A 574 8.59 -27.26 20.26
C SER A 574 9.31 -28.10 19.20
N SER A 575 8.99 -29.40 19.09
CA SER A 575 9.52 -30.21 17.99
C SER A 575 9.09 -29.69 16.60
N LEU A 576 7.86 -29.18 16.49
CA LEU A 576 7.30 -28.64 15.25
C LEU A 576 8.03 -27.37 14.79
N GLY A 577 8.42 -26.51 15.71
CA GLY A 577 8.93 -25.19 15.35
C GLY A 577 9.15 -24.25 16.52
N SER A 578 9.37 -22.99 16.17
CA SER A 578 9.65 -21.91 17.10
C SER A 578 8.66 -20.75 16.92
N LEU A 579 8.08 -20.26 18.01
CA LEU A 579 7.32 -19.01 18.02
C LEU A 579 8.25 -17.84 18.35
N LEU A 580 8.33 -16.85 17.47
CA LEU A 580 9.23 -15.70 17.60
C LEU A 580 8.62 -14.40 17.05
N PHE A 581 9.24 -13.25 17.35
CA PHE A 581 8.99 -12.03 16.57
C PHE A 581 9.79 -12.09 15.28
N SER A 582 9.10 -12.04 14.14
CA SER A 582 9.69 -12.01 12.81
C SER A 582 9.34 -10.72 12.08
N ALA A 583 10.35 -10.07 11.53
CA ALA A 583 10.17 -8.89 10.70
C ALA A 583 9.36 -9.22 9.44
N GLU A 584 9.55 -10.40 8.85
CA GLU A 584 8.80 -10.89 7.69
C GLU A 584 7.33 -11.19 8.02
N ALA A 585 7.07 -11.74 9.21
CA ALA A 585 5.70 -11.87 9.71
C ALA A 585 5.10 -10.53 10.15
N GLY A 586 5.86 -9.43 10.19
CA GLY A 586 5.38 -8.13 10.67
C GLY A 586 4.91 -8.15 12.13
N GLY A 587 5.40 -9.12 12.91
CA GLY A 587 4.90 -9.43 14.25
C GLY A 587 5.33 -10.82 14.70
N MET A 588 4.58 -11.38 15.64
CA MET A 588 4.78 -12.73 16.13
C MET A 588 4.41 -13.75 15.04
N GLY A 589 5.26 -14.74 14.85
CA GLY A 589 5.03 -15.82 13.93
C GLY A 589 5.66 -17.13 14.38
N LEU A 590 5.04 -18.22 13.93
CA LEU A 590 5.52 -19.58 14.10
C LEU A 590 6.37 -19.95 12.88
N ALA A 591 7.65 -20.18 13.09
CA ALA A 591 8.53 -20.78 12.09
C ALA A 591 8.54 -22.29 12.29
N VAL A 592 8.11 -23.03 11.26
CA VAL A 592 8.07 -24.51 11.29
C VAL A 592 9.42 -25.05 10.80
N ASN A 593 9.97 -26.02 11.53
CA ASN A 593 11.27 -26.63 11.27
C ASN A 593 11.29 -27.47 9.99
#